data_AF-A0A2T0THQ9-F1
#
_entry.id   AF-A0A2T0THQ9-F1
#
_cell.length_a   1.000
_cell.length_b   1.000
_cell.length_c   1.000
_cell.angle_alpha   90.00
_cell.angle_beta   90.00
_cell.angle_gamma   90.00
#
_symmetry.space_group_name_H-M   'P 1'
#
loop_
_entity.id
_entity.type
_entity.pdbx_description
1 polymer ?
#
loop_
_entity_poly.entity_id
_entity_poly.type
_entity_poly.pdbx_seq_one_letter_code
_entity_poly.pdbx_strand_id
1 'polypeptide(L)' 'MTQVALGLPAMPPPVLAPRRTTRQLKVGTVGVGSESPVAVQSMTTTLTSDVNATLQQIAELTASGCDIVRVACPSQD' A
#
# COMPACT_ATOMS: atom_id res chain seq x y z
N MET A 1 -10.76 -41.04 -5.66
CA MET A 1 -10.02 -39.78 -5.87
C MET A 1 -10.37 -38.86 -4.71
N THR A 2 -9.45 -38.70 -3.76
CA THR A 2 -9.63 -37.86 -2.57
C THR A 2 -9.39 -36.40 -2.97
N GLN A 3 -10.41 -35.55 -2.85
CA GLN A 3 -10.26 -34.11 -3.04
C GLN A 3 -9.33 -33.55 -1.96
N VAL A 4 -8.25 -32.90 -2.40
CA VAL A 4 -7.37 -32.11 -1.52
C VAL A 4 -8.06 -30.78 -1.26
N ALA A 5 -8.45 -30.53 -0.02
CA ALA A 5 -9.01 -29.24 0.40
C ALA A 5 -7.90 -28.20 0.43
N LEU A 6 -7.86 -27.31 -0.56
CA LEU A 6 -6.81 -26.28 -0.73
C LEU A 6 -6.91 -25.11 0.27
N GLY A 7 -7.81 -25.16 1.25
CA GLY A 7 -7.98 -24.12 2.27
C GLY A 7 -8.47 -22.79 1.67
N LEU A 8 -9.72 -22.41 1.93
CA LEU A 8 -10.18 -21.08 1.54
C LEU A 8 -9.39 -20.02 2.33
N PRO A 9 -8.96 -18.91 1.70
CA PRO A 9 -8.31 -17.83 2.42
C PRO A 9 -9.25 -17.31 3.52
N ALA A 10 -8.68 -17.04 4.70
CA ALA A 10 -9.46 -16.52 5.82
C ALA A 10 -10.15 -15.21 5.43
N MET A 11 -11.41 -15.06 5.85
CA MET A 11 -12.14 -13.81 5.63
C MET A 11 -11.44 -12.64 6.32
N PRO A 12 -11.56 -11.40 5.79
CA PRO A 12 -11.02 -10.23 6.45
C PRO A 12 -11.58 -10.12 7.89
N PRO A 13 -10.77 -9.67 8.85
CA PRO A 13 -11.23 -9.48 10.22
C PRO A 13 -12.40 -8.49 10.26
N PRO A 14 -13.31 -8.64 11.23
CA PRO A 14 -14.46 -7.75 11.38
C PRO A 14 -14.00 -6.31 11.66
N VAL A 15 -14.73 -5.34 11.11
CA VAL A 15 -14.50 -3.91 11.36
C VAL A 15 -14.82 -3.60 12.81
N LEU A 16 -13.81 -3.23 13.60
CA LEU A 16 -13.95 -2.97 15.04
C LEU A 16 -14.81 -1.72 15.36
N ALA A 17 -14.76 -0.71 14.48
CA ALA A 17 -15.48 0.55 14.64
C ALA A 17 -15.69 1.24 13.27
N PRO A 18 -16.74 2.06 13.10
CA PRO A 18 -16.92 2.84 11.89
C PRO A 18 -15.74 3.81 11.68
N ARG A 19 -15.35 3.99 10.42
CA ARG A 19 -14.27 4.92 10.04
C ARG A 19 -14.69 6.35 10.37
N ARG A 20 -13.81 7.11 11.03
CA ARG A 20 -14.05 8.52 11.38
C ARG A 20 -14.27 9.37 10.11
N THR A 21 -15.29 10.22 10.11
CA THR A 21 -15.48 11.23 9.06
C THR A 21 -14.35 12.25 9.10
N THR A 22 -13.65 12.41 7.98
CA THR A 22 -12.53 13.34 7.81
C THR A 22 -12.70 14.19 6.55
N ARG A 23 -11.95 15.28 6.44
CA ARG A 23 -11.74 15.92 5.14
C ARG A 23 -11.18 14.89 4.15
N GLN A 24 -11.64 14.95 2.90
CA GLN A 24 -11.09 14.15 1.80
C GLN A 24 -9.97 14.92 1.11
N LEU A 25 -8.94 14.18 0.71
CA LEU A 25 -7.76 14.67 0.01
C LEU A 25 -7.45 13.73 -1.16
N LYS A 26 -6.70 14.24 -2.14
CA LYS A 26 -6.12 13.43 -3.20
C LYS A 26 -4.60 13.45 -3.08
N VAL A 27 -3.98 12.28 -3.13
CA VAL A 27 -2.54 12.08 -3.29
C VAL A 27 -2.33 11.54 -4.70
N GLY A 28 -1.99 12.43 -5.64
CA GLY A 28 -2.05 12.10 -7.06
C GLY A 28 -3.48 11.71 -7.47
N THR A 29 -3.67 10.48 -7.92
CA THR A 29 -4.97 9.92 -8.30
C THR A 29 -5.68 9.20 -7.15
N VAL A 30 -4.99 8.95 -6.02
CA VAL A 30 -5.52 8.17 -4.88
C VAL A 30 -6.31 9.08 -3.92
N GLY A 31 -7.56 8.71 -3.64
CA GLY A 31 -8.39 9.39 -2.64
C GLY A 31 -8.05 8.94 -1.21
N VAL A 32 -7.97 9.88 -0.26
CA VAL A 32 -7.70 9.61 1.15
C VAL A 32 -8.70 10.37 2.02
N GLY A 33 -9.43 9.66 2.89
CA GLY A 33 -10.40 10.30 3.79
C GLY A 33 -11.86 9.97 3.44
N SER A 34 -12.74 10.16 4.43
CA SER A 34 -14.17 9.75 4.45
C SER A 34 -14.59 8.63 3.49
N GLU A 35 -15.14 9.00 2.32
CA GLU A 35 -15.77 8.10 1.35
C GLU A 35 -14.75 7.34 0.48
N SER A 36 -13.45 7.67 0.58
CA SER A 36 -12.40 6.93 -0.10
C SER A 36 -12.03 5.66 0.68
N PRO A 37 -11.74 4.54 -0.01
CA PRO A 37 -11.16 3.35 0.61
C PRO A 37 -9.90 3.67 1.43
N VAL A 38 -9.58 2.81 2.40
CA VAL A 38 -8.32 2.93 3.15
C VAL A 38 -7.18 2.52 2.23
N ALA A 39 -6.40 3.51 1.77
CA ALA A 39 -5.24 3.28 0.92
C ALA A 39 -4.11 2.58 1.70
N VAL A 40 -3.52 1.55 1.10
CA VAL A 40 -2.34 0.85 1.61
C VAL A 40 -1.09 1.65 1.24
N GLN A 41 -0.24 1.90 2.24
CA GLN A 41 0.99 2.65 2.06
C GLN A 41 2.21 1.83 2.50
N SER A 42 3.34 2.06 1.86
CA SER A 42 4.63 1.49 2.24
C SER A 42 5.77 2.49 2.02
N MET A 43 6.98 2.14 2.39
CA MET A 43 8.18 2.95 2.25
C MET A 43 9.32 2.12 1.69
N THR A 44 10.09 2.70 0.77
CA THR A 44 11.31 2.06 0.25
C THR A 44 12.40 2.01 1.31
N THR A 45 13.26 0.99 1.20
CA THR A 45 14.41 0.78 2.09
C THR A 45 15.75 0.91 1.36
N THR A 46 15.72 1.06 0.04
CA THR A 46 16.89 1.32 -0.79
C THR A 46 17.47 2.71 -0.53
N LEU A 47 18.74 2.90 -0.89
CA LEU A 47 19.33 4.24 -0.96
C LEU A 47 18.65 5.00 -2.09
N THR A 48 18.00 6.13 -1.78
CA THR A 48 17.19 6.88 -2.76
C THR A 48 17.94 7.31 -4.00
N SER A 49 19.22 7.69 -3.86
CA SER A 49 20.06 8.07 -5.01
C SER A 49 20.43 6.89 -5.92
N ASP A 50 20.25 5.65 -5.46
CA ASP A 50 20.21 4.49 -6.36
C ASP A 50 18.83 4.37 -7.01
N VAL A 51 18.71 5.03 -8.17
CA VAL A 51 17.47 5.10 -8.95
C VAL A 51 16.98 3.72 -9.36
N ASN A 52 17.87 2.83 -9.80
CA ASN A 52 17.46 1.52 -10.33
C ASN A 52 16.94 0.62 -9.21
N ALA A 53 17.65 0.54 -8.09
CA ALA A 53 17.21 -0.24 -6.94
C ALA A 53 15.87 0.27 -6.40
N THR A 54 15.72 1.60 -6.30
CA THR A 54 14.50 2.23 -5.79
C THR A 54 13.30 2.02 -6.72
N LEU A 55 13.48 2.15 -8.04
CA LEU A 55 12.41 1.88 -9.01
C LEU A 55 11.98 0.42 -9.01
N GLN A 56 12.93 -0.52 -8.89
CA GLN A 56 12.62 -1.94 -8.78
C GLN A 56 11.79 -2.23 -7.52
N GLN A 57 12.20 -1.70 -6.37
CA GLN A 57 11.45 -1.89 -5.13
C GLN A 57 10.05 -1.26 -5.19
N ILE A 58 9.91 -0.08 -5.83
CA ILE A 58 8.59 0.54 -6.05
C ILE A 58 7.70 -0.41 -6.87
N ALA A 59 8.22 -1.00 -7.96
CA ALA A 59 7.46 -1.92 -8.78
C ALA A 59 6.99 -3.16 -7.99
N GLU A 60 7.85 -3.71 -7.12
CA GLU A 60 7.52 -4.84 -6.24
C GLU A 60 6.42 -4.46 -5.22
N LEU A 61 6.52 -3.27 -4.62
CA LEU A 61 5.50 -2.75 -3.71
C LEU A 61 4.16 -2.51 -4.43
N THR A 62 4.17 -1.96 -5.63
CA THR A 62 2.96 -1.79 -6.43
C THR A 62 2.35 -3.14 -6.82
N ALA A 63 3.16 -4.12 -7.22
CA ALA A 63 2.70 -5.46 -7.56
C ALA A 63 2.07 -6.21 -6.37
N SER A 64 2.48 -5.89 -5.13
CA SER A 64 1.88 -6.42 -3.89
C SER A 64 0.62 -5.68 -3.43
N GLY A 65 0.17 -4.66 -4.17
CA GLY A 65 -1.05 -3.91 -3.88
C GLY A 65 -0.86 -2.65 -3.04
N CYS A 66 0.34 -2.08 -3.02
CA CYS A 66 0.58 -0.77 -2.41
C CYS A 66 0.00 0.35 -3.27
N ASP A 67 -0.83 1.22 -2.68
CA ASP A 67 -1.44 2.37 -3.37
C ASP A 67 -0.50 3.59 -3.38
N ILE A 68 0.26 3.80 -2.30
CA ILE A 68 1.14 4.97 -2.12
C ILE A 68 2.50 4.51 -1.56
N VAL A 69 3.57 4.77 -2.31
CA VAL A 69 4.94 4.48 -1.88
C VAL A 69 5.63 5.76 -1.42
N ARG A 70 6.27 5.71 -0.25
CA ARG A 70 7.10 6.78 0.31
C ARG A 70 8.58 6.50 0.00
N VAL A 71 9.32 7.55 -0.32
CA VAL A 71 10.76 7.49 -0.57
C VAL A 71 11.44 8.52 0.34
N ALA A 72 12.55 8.15 0.98
CA ALA A 72 13.31 9.07 1.81
C ALA A 72 14.03 10.12 0.95
N CYS A 73 14.10 11.37 1.38
CA CYS A 73 14.94 12.39 0.73
C CYS A 73 15.82 13.06 1.81
N PRO A 74 16.88 12.37 2.27
CA PRO A 74 17.72 12.83 3.38
C PRO A 74 18.78 13.85 2.95
N SER A 75 19.12 13.89 1.66
CA SER A 75 20.16 14.72 1.07
C SER A 75 19.68 15.27 -0.29
N GLN A 76 20.45 16.18 -0.88
CA GLN A 76 20.03 16.95 -2.07
C GLN A 76 20.36 16.27 -3.41
N ASP A 77 21.29 15.31 -3.40
CA ASP A 77 21.64 14.46 -4.55
C ASP A 77 20.43 13.67 -5.07
#